data_AF-N1ZL26-F1
#
_entry.id   AF-N1ZL26-F1
#
_cell.length_a   1.000
_cell.length_b   1.000
_cell.length_c   1.000
_cell.angle_alpha   90.00
_cell.angle_beta   90.00
_cell.angle_gamma   90.00
#
_symmetry.space_group_name_H-M   'P 1'
#
loop_
_entity.id
_entity.type
_entity.pdbx_description
1 polymer ?
#
loop_
_entity_poly.entity_id
_entity_poly.type
_entity_poly.pdbx_seq_one_letter_code
_entity_poly.pdbx_strand_id
1 'polypeptide(L)'
;MNRRKRILAFLLTFIMCLQTMAFTVFAGSKISINDIMLCIETVAVDDVAMVSLRDIYECFGANITWQADTQEIVVVNTDKTIKFKVNSATATVNNVPVTLSHAVIQQYGVTYIPVNFVATSLDAPINWNITDGIIEFKTNPEKTQSIKERNDVLAAQKAEQQRQAEIARQQEEQQRQAEIARQQEEQQRQAEIARQQEEQQRARQASQATSAPQSDTIYITRTGKRYHYDNSCNGGTYYPSTLEQAKAIGLTPCNKCAK
;
A
#
# COMPACT_ATOMS: atom_id res chain seq x y z
N MET A 1 -12.52 23.56 -36.50
CA MET A 1 -12.20 22.29 -35.80
C MET A 1 -13.07 22.17 -34.56
N ASN A 2 -13.95 21.16 -34.50
CA ASN A 2 -15.00 21.06 -33.48
C ASN A 2 -14.41 20.78 -32.08
N ARG A 3 -15.05 21.29 -31.02
CA ARG A 3 -14.61 21.15 -29.62
C ARG A 3 -14.20 19.71 -29.25
N ARG A 4 -14.92 18.70 -29.77
CA ARG A 4 -14.60 17.27 -29.57
C ARG A 4 -13.26 16.86 -30.19
N LYS A 5 -12.90 17.39 -31.37
CA LYS A 5 -11.60 17.14 -32.02
C LYS A 5 -10.44 17.86 -31.33
N ARG A 6 -10.71 19.00 -30.66
CA ARG A 6 -9.74 19.71 -29.83
C ARG A 6 -9.45 18.94 -28.53
N ILE A 7 -10.50 18.45 -27.84
CA ILE A 7 -10.34 17.68 -26.59
C ILE A 7 -9.64 16.33 -26.87
N LEU A 8 -9.98 15.65 -27.97
CA LEU A 8 -9.33 14.39 -28.35
C LEU A 8 -7.86 14.59 -28.72
N ALA A 9 -7.51 15.69 -29.39
CA ALA A 9 -6.11 16.03 -29.71
C ALA A 9 -5.27 16.36 -28.47
N PHE A 10 -5.87 17.00 -27.45
CA PHE A 10 -5.19 17.27 -26.17
C PHE A 10 -5.01 16.01 -25.31
N LEU A 11 -5.97 15.08 -25.31
CA LEU A 11 -5.84 13.79 -24.61
C LEU A 11 -4.80 12.86 -25.24
N LEU A 12 -4.69 12.84 -26.57
CA LEU A 12 -3.68 12.03 -27.29
C LEU A 12 -2.26 12.57 -27.12
N THR A 13 -2.09 13.90 -27.04
CA THR A 13 -0.79 14.54 -26.80
C THR A 13 -0.34 14.43 -25.34
N PHE A 14 -1.27 14.42 -24.38
CA PHE A 14 -0.96 14.21 -22.97
C PHE A 14 -0.54 12.75 -22.67
N ILE A 15 -1.17 11.75 -23.31
CA ILE A 15 -0.77 10.34 -23.19
C ILE A 15 0.57 10.05 -23.89
N MET A 16 0.88 10.78 -24.97
CA MET A 16 2.15 10.65 -25.71
C MET A 16 3.34 11.38 -25.04
N CYS A 17 3.07 12.31 -24.10
CA CYS A 17 4.10 12.92 -23.23
C CYS A 17 4.37 12.12 -21.95
N LEU A 18 3.62 11.04 -21.69
CA LEU A 18 3.76 10.19 -20.51
C LEU A 18 4.65 8.95 -20.75
N GLN A 19 5.41 8.92 -21.85
CA GLN A 19 6.39 7.89 -22.11
C GLN A 19 7.77 8.51 -22.32
N THR A 20 8.74 8.02 -21.53
CA THR A 20 10.18 8.36 -21.51
C THR A 20 10.62 9.49 -20.58
N MET A 21 10.29 9.39 -19.29
CA MET A 21 11.39 9.56 -18.33
C MET A 21 12.15 8.24 -18.32
N ALA A 22 13.12 8.12 -19.22
CA ALA A 22 14.22 7.19 -19.01
C ALA A 22 14.96 7.72 -17.78
N PHE A 23 14.59 7.22 -16.59
CA PHE A 23 15.49 7.29 -15.46
C PHE A 23 16.73 6.53 -15.91
N THR A 24 17.80 7.25 -16.20
CA THR A 24 19.12 6.65 -16.27
C THR A 24 19.41 6.18 -14.86
N VAL A 25 19.13 4.91 -14.60
CA VAL A 25 19.71 4.21 -13.46
C VAL A 25 21.21 4.25 -13.73
N PHE A 26 21.91 5.20 -13.12
CA PHE A 26 23.35 5.11 -12.98
C PHE A 26 23.60 3.86 -12.14
N ALA A 27 23.79 2.74 -12.81
CA ALA A 27 24.24 1.52 -12.17
C ALA A 27 25.55 1.86 -11.46
N GLY A 28 25.61 1.61 -10.15
CA GLY A 28 26.87 1.68 -9.42
C GLY A 28 27.91 0.79 -10.12
N SER A 29 29.18 1.19 -10.05
CA SER A 29 30.27 0.40 -10.65
C SER A 29 30.26 -1.02 -10.09
N LYS A 30 30.47 -2.01 -10.95
CA LYS A 30 30.62 -3.40 -10.49
C LYS A 30 31.99 -3.57 -9.84
N ILE A 31 32.10 -4.44 -8.84
CA ILE A 31 33.38 -4.74 -8.20
C ILE A 31 33.85 -6.14 -8.61
N SER A 32 35.13 -6.28 -8.91
CA SER A 32 35.79 -7.58 -9.05
C SER A 32 37.05 -7.65 -8.20
N ILE A 33 37.47 -8.86 -7.84
CA ILE A 33 38.78 -9.14 -7.25
C ILE A 33 39.46 -10.25 -8.06
N ASN A 34 40.62 -9.98 -8.65
CA ASN A 34 41.35 -10.95 -9.49
C ASN A 34 40.41 -11.66 -10.50
N ASP A 35 39.68 -10.88 -11.31
CA ASP A 35 38.67 -11.33 -12.28
C ASP A 35 37.40 -12.00 -11.71
N ILE A 36 37.29 -12.19 -10.39
CA ILE A 36 36.06 -12.69 -9.75
C ILE A 36 35.09 -11.53 -9.56
N MET A 37 33.96 -11.56 -10.28
CA MET A 37 32.88 -10.61 -10.10
C MET A 37 32.18 -10.80 -8.76
N LEU A 38 32.12 -9.73 -7.96
CA LEU A 38 31.52 -9.79 -6.63
C LEU A 38 30.02 -9.50 -6.64
N CYS A 39 29.27 -10.22 -5.81
CA CYS A 39 27.85 -9.98 -5.57
C CYS A 39 27.65 -8.92 -4.46
N ILE A 40 28.26 -7.75 -4.63
CA ILE A 40 28.21 -6.66 -3.66
C ILE A 40 27.55 -5.42 -4.24
N GLU A 41 26.90 -4.67 -3.36
CA GLU A 41 26.21 -3.45 -3.74
C GLU A 41 27.17 -2.27 -3.78
N THR A 42 26.98 -1.43 -4.79
CA THR A 42 27.67 -0.16 -4.94
C THR A 42 26.68 0.95 -5.23
N VAL A 43 26.98 2.13 -4.71
CA VAL A 43 26.21 3.34 -4.95
C VAL A 43 27.17 4.47 -5.33
N ALA A 44 26.75 5.34 -6.25
CA ALA A 44 27.49 6.54 -6.57
C ALA A 44 27.00 7.68 -5.69
N VAL A 45 27.93 8.36 -5.00
CA VAL A 45 27.66 9.56 -4.21
C VAL A 45 28.65 10.62 -4.64
N ASP A 46 28.16 11.72 -5.21
CA ASP A 46 28.98 12.82 -5.72
C ASP A 46 30.13 12.33 -6.62
N ASP A 47 29.79 11.49 -7.60
CA ASP A 47 30.72 10.82 -8.54
C ASP A 47 31.75 9.87 -7.89
N VAL A 48 31.63 9.58 -6.60
CA VAL A 48 32.45 8.56 -5.92
C VAL A 48 31.70 7.25 -5.77
N ALA A 49 32.35 6.18 -6.23
CA ALA A 49 31.88 4.83 -5.99
C ALA A 49 32.03 4.46 -4.51
N MET A 50 30.88 4.23 -3.88
CA MET A 50 30.74 3.77 -2.51
C MET A 50 30.36 2.30 -2.52
N VAL A 51 30.93 1.50 -1.63
CA VAL A 51 30.73 0.06 -1.55
C VAL A 51 30.27 -0.35 -0.15
N SER A 52 29.43 -1.39 -0.06
CA SER A 52 29.04 -1.98 1.23
C SER A 52 30.28 -2.35 2.04
N LEU A 53 30.48 -1.68 3.18
CA LEU A 53 31.62 -1.89 4.07
C LEU A 53 31.70 -3.36 4.49
N ARG A 54 30.58 -3.93 4.93
CA ARG A 54 30.54 -5.31 5.41
C ARG A 54 30.93 -6.28 4.30
N ASP A 55 30.22 -6.22 3.17
CA ASP A 55 30.39 -7.20 2.11
C ASP A 55 31.81 -7.22 1.55
N ILE A 56 32.38 -6.04 1.26
CA ILE A 56 33.73 -5.97 0.68
C ILE A 56 34.79 -6.49 1.66
N TYR A 57 34.70 -6.12 2.95
CA TYR A 57 35.67 -6.57 3.94
C TYR A 57 35.50 -8.05 4.30
N GLU A 58 34.29 -8.59 4.32
CA GLU A 58 34.04 -10.03 4.49
C GLU A 58 34.59 -10.83 3.29
N CYS A 59 34.47 -10.31 2.06
CA CYS A 59 35.15 -10.88 0.88
C CYS A 59 36.67 -10.91 1.04
N PHE A 60 37.28 -9.92 1.70
CA PHE A 60 38.72 -9.89 2.00
C PHE A 60 39.14 -10.61 3.29
N GLY A 61 38.18 -11.06 4.10
CA GLY A 61 38.40 -12.01 5.22
C GLY A 61 38.49 -11.32 6.55
N ALA A 62 37.99 -10.10 6.59
CA ALA A 62 37.92 -9.37 7.83
C ALA A 62 36.75 -9.87 8.67
N ASN A 63 36.91 -9.70 9.98
CA ASN A 63 35.81 -9.77 10.93
C ASN A 63 35.31 -8.35 11.20
N ILE A 64 33.99 -8.16 11.16
CA ILE A 64 33.36 -6.85 11.36
C ILE A 64 32.51 -6.91 12.64
N THR A 65 32.79 -6.02 13.59
CA THR A 65 32.08 -5.91 14.87
C THR A 65 31.56 -4.49 15.07
N TRP A 66 30.36 -4.35 15.59
CA TRP A 66 29.83 -3.06 16.07
C TRP A 66 30.19 -2.89 17.55
N GLN A 67 30.81 -1.76 17.89
CA GLN A 67 31.09 -1.35 19.27
C GLN A 67 30.04 -0.32 19.68
N ALA A 68 29.07 -0.75 20.48
CA ALA A 68 27.93 0.09 20.87
C ALA A 68 28.36 1.30 21.72
N ASP A 69 29.34 1.12 22.62
CA ASP A 69 29.80 2.16 23.54
C ASP A 69 30.44 3.34 22.80
N THR A 70 31.19 3.07 21.73
CA THR A 70 31.88 4.09 20.93
C THR A 70 31.13 4.47 19.66
N GLN A 71 30.06 3.73 19.33
CA GLN A 71 29.34 3.82 18.07
C GLN A 71 30.25 3.65 16.85
N GLU A 72 31.18 2.69 16.94
CA GLU A 72 32.17 2.42 15.91
C GLU A 72 31.97 1.05 15.27
N ILE A 73 32.17 0.99 13.96
CA ILE A 73 32.33 -0.25 13.23
C ILE A 73 33.81 -0.59 13.24
N VAL A 74 34.17 -1.73 13.81
CA VAL A 74 35.54 -2.22 13.89
C VAL A 74 35.71 -3.36 12.91
N VAL A 75 36.67 -3.20 11.99
CA VAL A 75 37.04 -4.19 10.97
C VAL A 75 38.44 -4.70 11.31
N VAL A 76 38.58 -6.01 11.48
CA VAL A 76 39.88 -6.66 11.74
C VAL A 76 40.22 -7.56 10.58
N ASN A 77 41.28 -7.25 9.82
CA ASN A 77 41.78 -8.06 8.72
C ASN A 77 43.25 -8.41 8.95
N THR A 78 43.55 -9.67 9.23
CA THR A 78 44.91 -10.18 9.48
C THR A 78 45.65 -9.40 10.59
N ASP A 79 46.32 -8.31 10.23
CA ASP A 79 47.16 -7.43 11.05
C ASP A 79 46.61 -5.99 11.15
N LYS A 80 45.54 -5.66 10.43
CA LYS A 80 44.95 -4.33 10.39
C LYS A 80 43.67 -4.25 11.21
N THR A 81 43.61 -3.25 12.09
CA THR A 81 42.38 -2.85 12.78
C THR A 81 41.92 -1.50 12.23
N ILE A 82 40.76 -1.48 11.59
CA ILE A 82 40.19 -0.30 10.98
C ILE A 82 38.92 0.07 11.73
N LYS A 83 38.76 1.33 12.13
CA LYS A 83 37.54 1.80 12.80
C LYS A 83 36.86 2.88 12.00
N PHE A 84 35.55 2.75 11.87
CA PHE A 84 34.69 3.69 11.17
C PHE A 84 33.61 4.21 12.10
N LYS A 85 33.20 5.45 11.86
CA LYS A 85 32.01 6.04 12.46
C LYS A 85 31.08 6.52 11.34
N VAL A 86 29.80 6.18 11.45
CA VAL A 86 28.80 6.64 10.48
C VAL A 86 28.72 8.17 10.51
N ASN A 87 28.54 8.78 9.33
CA ASN A 87 28.55 10.23 9.09
C ASN A 87 29.89 10.93 9.40
N SER A 88 31.00 10.17 9.42
CA SER A 88 32.36 10.72 9.58
C SER A 88 33.16 10.52 8.30
N ALA A 89 33.90 11.55 7.88
CA ALA A 89 34.94 11.45 6.84
C ALA A 89 36.31 11.10 7.43
N THR A 90 36.36 10.60 8.65
CA THR A 90 37.58 10.13 9.31
C THR A 90 37.37 8.70 9.79
N ALA A 91 38.30 7.83 9.40
CA ALA A 91 38.46 6.48 9.93
C ALA A 91 39.80 6.39 10.66
N THR A 92 40.06 5.28 11.36
CA THR A 92 41.40 4.98 11.85
C THR A 92 41.89 3.67 11.26
N VAL A 93 43.19 3.58 10.94
CA VAL A 93 43.88 2.35 10.55
C VAL A 93 44.99 2.14 11.56
N ASN A 94 44.94 1.06 12.34
CA ASN A 94 45.87 0.79 13.44
C ASN A 94 45.98 1.98 14.42
N ASN A 95 44.83 2.57 14.76
CA ASN A 95 44.68 3.78 15.60
C ASN A 95 45.26 5.08 15.00
N VAL A 96 45.78 5.06 13.77
CA VAL A 96 46.20 6.27 13.06
C VAL A 96 45.01 6.84 12.29
N PRO A 97 44.62 8.11 12.48
CA PRO A 97 43.51 8.71 11.75
C PRO A 97 43.83 8.87 10.27
N VAL A 98 42.86 8.56 9.42
CA VAL A 98 42.93 8.69 7.96
C VAL A 98 41.66 9.38 7.46
N THR A 99 41.84 10.42 6.64
CA THR A 99 40.73 11.14 6.01
C THR A 99 40.21 10.36 4.80
N LEU A 100 38.90 10.16 4.76
CA LEU A 100 38.16 9.55 3.66
C LEU A 100 37.82 10.63 2.62
N SER A 101 37.74 10.25 1.34
CA SER A 101 37.27 11.18 0.30
C SER A 101 35.81 11.59 0.50
N HIS A 102 34.98 10.69 1.02
CA HIS A 102 33.60 10.95 1.42
C HIS A 102 33.33 10.33 2.78
N ALA A 103 32.38 10.93 3.51
CA ALA A 103 31.95 10.39 4.78
C ALA A 103 31.40 8.97 4.64
N VAL A 104 31.58 8.16 5.67
CA VAL A 104 30.87 6.89 5.82
C VAL A 104 29.38 7.21 5.87
N ILE A 105 28.58 6.60 5.00
CA ILE A 105 27.13 6.83 4.95
C ILE A 105 26.38 5.56 5.29
N GLN A 106 25.16 5.71 5.80
CA GLN A 106 24.24 4.61 5.97
C GLN A 106 22.99 4.85 5.12
N GLN A 107 22.66 3.92 4.23
CA GLN A 107 21.46 3.97 3.40
C GLN A 107 20.75 2.63 3.45
N TYR A 108 19.43 2.64 3.72
CA TYR A 108 18.60 1.44 3.84
C TYR A 108 19.18 0.35 4.78
N GLY A 109 19.85 0.78 5.86
CA GLY A 109 20.48 -0.13 6.82
C GLY A 109 21.88 -0.62 6.42
N VAL A 110 22.34 -0.37 5.18
CA VAL A 110 23.68 -0.72 4.70
C VAL A 110 24.64 0.43 4.93
N THR A 111 25.83 0.14 5.44
CA THR A 111 26.90 1.13 5.61
C THR A 111 27.81 1.10 4.38
N TYR A 112 28.00 2.25 3.74
CA TYR A 112 28.84 2.40 2.57
C TYR A 112 30.06 3.26 2.85
N ILE A 113 31.17 2.90 2.21
CA ILE A 113 32.46 3.61 2.30
C ILE A 113 33.07 3.83 0.92
N PRO A 114 33.96 4.83 0.75
CA PRO A 114 34.61 5.06 -0.53
C PRO A 114 35.50 3.89 -0.94
N VAL A 115 35.37 3.43 -2.18
CA VAL A 115 36.14 2.29 -2.71
C VAL A 115 37.66 2.53 -2.64
N ASN A 116 38.10 3.76 -2.84
CA ASN A 116 39.53 4.13 -2.78
C ASN A 116 40.11 3.93 -1.37
N PHE A 117 39.29 4.12 -0.33
CA PHE A 117 39.73 3.85 1.03
C PHE A 117 39.89 2.35 1.26
N VAL A 118 38.99 1.53 0.73
CA VAL A 118 39.11 0.06 0.81
C VAL A 118 40.45 -0.38 0.21
N ALA A 119 40.75 0.10 -1.00
CA ALA A 119 41.99 -0.20 -1.72
C ALA A 119 43.24 0.11 -0.89
N THR A 120 43.28 1.32 -0.32
CA THR A 120 44.40 1.78 0.52
C THR A 120 44.47 1.02 1.84
N SER A 121 43.33 0.77 2.49
CA SER A 121 43.27 0.12 3.79
C SER A 121 43.67 -1.36 3.73
N LEU A 122 43.48 -2.03 2.59
CA LEU A 122 43.79 -3.45 2.38
C LEU A 122 45.07 -3.70 1.60
N ASP A 123 45.80 -2.65 1.22
CA ASP A 123 46.94 -2.72 0.28
C ASP A 123 46.59 -3.45 -1.03
N ALA A 124 45.36 -3.25 -1.50
CA ALA A 124 44.80 -3.90 -2.69
C ALA A 124 44.54 -2.84 -3.76
N PRO A 125 45.48 -2.57 -4.68
CA PRO A 125 45.32 -1.55 -5.70
C PRO A 125 44.14 -1.86 -6.62
N ILE A 126 43.49 -0.81 -7.10
CA ILE A 126 42.34 -0.91 -8.00
C ILE A 126 42.69 -0.48 -9.42
N ASN A 127 42.11 -1.17 -10.40
CA ASN A 127 42.09 -0.78 -11.81
C ASN A 127 40.66 -0.47 -12.23
N TRP A 128 40.48 0.62 -12.97
CA TRP A 128 39.16 1.04 -13.45
C TRP A 128 38.99 0.63 -14.92
N ASN A 129 38.12 -0.34 -15.16
CA ASN A 129 37.64 -0.62 -16.50
C ASN A 129 36.41 0.26 -16.75
N ILE A 130 36.65 1.39 -17.40
CA ILE A 130 35.62 2.39 -17.71
C ILE A 130 34.59 1.84 -18.70
N THR A 131 35.02 1.02 -19.67
CA THR A 131 34.14 0.46 -20.70
C THR A 131 33.05 -0.42 -20.11
N ASP A 132 33.42 -1.29 -19.17
CA ASP A 132 32.49 -2.24 -18.55
C ASP A 132 31.91 -1.72 -17.22
N GLY A 133 32.38 -0.56 -16.75
CA GLY A 133 32.02 0.02 -15.46
C GLY A 133 32.46 -0.85 -14.27
N ILE A 134 33.64 -1.48 -14.37
CA ILE A 134 34.17 -2.41 -13.36
C ILE A 134 35.35 -1.77 -12.62
N ILE A 135 35.31 -1.81 -11.29
CA ILE A 135 36.44 -1.52 -10.41
C ILE A 135 37.03 -2.85 -9.97
N GLU A 136 38.23 -3.13 -10.46
CA GLU A 136 38.93 -4.37 -10.20
C GLU A 136 39.98 -4.17 -9.11
N PHE A 137 39.84 -4.86 -7.99
CA PHE A 137 40.90 -5.00 -7.00
C PHE A 137 41.89 -6.09 -7.42
N LYS A 138 43.18 -5.81 -7.27
CA LYS A 138 44.25 -6.80 -7.41
C LYS A 138 44.76 -7.22 -6.04
N THR A 139 44.87 -8.52 -5.80
CA THR A 139 45.37 -9.10 -4.55
C THR A 139 46.19 -10.36 -4.80
N ASN A 140 46.83 -10.92 -3.77
CA ASN A 140 47.62 -12.15 -3.88
C ASN A 140 46.75 -13.30 -4.47
N PRO A 141 47.19 -13.96 -5.57
CA PRO A 141 46.50 -15.12 -6.17
C PRO A 141 46.13 -16.23 -5.19
N GLU A 142 46.90 -16.44 -4.12
CA GLU A 142 46.60 -17.43 -3.08
C GLU A 142 45.30 -17.14 -2.33
N LYS A 143 44.89 -15.87 -2.22
CA LYS A 143 43.64 -15.48 -1.57
C LYS A 143 42.42 -15.65 -2.48
N THR A 144 42.60 -15.73 -3.80
CA THR A 144 41.54 -15.76 -4.82
C THR A 144 40.51 -16.86 -4.59
N GLN A 145 40.95 -18.09 -4.26
CA GLN A 145 40.03 -19.20 -4.01
C GLN A 145 39.11 -18.93 -2.80
N SER A 146 39.68 -18.48 -1.68
CA SER A 146 38.90 -18.15 -0.49
C SER A 146 37.92 -16.99 -0.73
N ILE A 147 38.29 -16.02 -1.57
CA ILE A 147 37.44 -14.88 -1.95
C ILE A 147 36.28 -15.39 -2.77
N LYS A 148 36.54 -16.27 -3.76
CA LYS A 148 35.51 -16.89 -4.58
C LYS A 148 34.49 -17.63 -3.72
N GLU A 149 34.94 -18.48 -2.80
CA GLU A 149 34.07 -19.25 -1.92
C GLU A 149 33.17 -18.33 -1.06
N ARG A 150 33.72 -17.26 -0.49
CA ARG A 150 32.95 -16.30 0.30
C ARG A 150 31.99 -15.48 -0.54
N ASN A 151 32.39 -15.10 -1.75
CA ASN A 151 31.50 -14.45 -2.70
C ASN A 151 30.35 -15.37 -3.13
N ASP A 152 30.63 -16.65 -3.37
CA ASP A 152 29.61 -17.66 -3.72
C ASP A 152 28.61 -17.84 -2.56
N VAL A 153 29.09 -17.86 -1.30
CA VAL A 153 28.23 -17.87 -0.10
C VAL A 153 27.40 -16.58 0.00
N LEU A 154 28.01 -15.41 -0.18
CA LEU A 154 27.29 -14.13 -0.14
C LEU A 154 26.21 -14.06 -1.22
N ALA A 155 26.51 -14.49 -2.44
CA ALA A 155 25.56 -14.57 -3.54
C ALA A 155 24.39 -15.50 -3.21
N ALA A 156 24.67 -16.67 -2.61
CA ALA A 156 23.64 -17.61 -2.18
C ALA A 156 22.74 -17.03 -1.07
N GLN A 157 23.32 -16.35 -0.08
CA GLN A 157 22.59 -15.68 1.00
C GLN A 157 21.69 -14.57 0.47
N LYS A 158 22.20 -13.70 -0.41
CA LYS A 158 21.40 -12.64 -1.05
C LYS A 158 20.28 -13.20 -1.91
N ALA A 159 20.53 -14.26 -2.68
CA ALA A 159 19.50 -14.92 -3.47
C ALA A 159 18.40 -15.53 -2.58
N GLU A 160 18.77 -16.14 -1.45
CA GLU A 160 17.79 -16.64 -0.48
C GLU A 160 16.98 -15.50 0.17
N GLN A 161 17.62 -14.43 0.59
CA GLN A 161 16.94 -13.24 1.13
C GLN A 161 15.94 -12.66 0.13
N GLN A 162 16.31 -12.58 -1.14
CA GLN A 162 15.40 -12.13 -2.21
C GLN A 162 14.21 -13.08 -2.40
N ARG A 163 14.43 -14.39 -2.36
CA ARG A 163 13.35 -15.38 -2.40
C ARG A 163 12.41 -15.23 -1.21
N GLN A 164 12.94 -15.08 0.00
CA GLN A 164 12.15 -14.89 1.22
C GLN A 164 11.34 -13.59 1.16
N ALA A 165 11.96 -12.49 0.71
CA ALA A 165 11.27 -11.21 0.53
C ALA A 165 10.14 -11.32 -0.51
N GLU A 166 10.36 -12.06 -1.60
CA GLU A 166 9.33 -12.28 -2.61
C GLU A 166 8.16 -13.12 -2.08
N ILE A 167 8.44 -14.21 -1.36
CA ILE A 167 7.40 -15.01 -0.70
C ILE A 167 6.61 -14.15 0.29
N ALA A 168 7.28 -13.31 1.09
CA ALA A 168 6.62 -12.42 2.02
C ALA A 168 5.70 -11.40 1.30
N ARG A 169 6.18 -10.80 0.20
CA ARG A 169 5.37 -9.89 -0.63
C ARG A 169 4.13 -10.57 -1.21
N GLN A 170 4.29 -11.80 -1.70
CA GLN A 170 3.17 -12.58 -2.25
C GLN A 170 2.16 -12.96 -1.17
N GLN A 171 2.62 -13.34 0.03
CA GLN A 171 1.74 -13.61 1.17
C GLN A 171 0.99 -12.37 1.62
N GLU A 172 1.66 -11.22 1.70
CA GLU A 172 1.01 -9.95 2.04
C GLU A 172 -0.05 -9.57 1.01
N GLU A 173 0.24 -9.72 -0.28
CA GLU A 173 -0.73 -9.47 -1.35
C GLU A 173 -1.92 -10.44 -1.30
N GLN A 174 -1.68 -11.74 -1.08
CA GLN A 174 -2.74 -12.72 -0.88
C GLN A 174 -3.62 -12.38 0.33
N GLN A 175 -3.01 -11.93 1.44
CA GLN A 175 -3.75 -11.48 2.62
C GLN A 175 -4.58 -10.23 2.33
N ARG A 176 -4.01 -9.24 1.62
CA ARG A 176 -4.75 -8.03 1.17
C ARG A 176 -5.94 -8.40 0.29
N GLN A 177 -5.75 -9.29 -0.67
CA GLN A 177 -6.83 -9.75 -1.55
C GLN A 177 -7.90 -10.53 -0.79
N ALA A 178 -7.50 -11.41 0.13
CA ALA A 178 -8.43 -12.15 0.98
C ALA A 178 -9.24 -11.19 1.88
N GLU A 179 -8.62 -10.14 2.41
CA GLU A 179 -9.31 -9.14 3.21
C GLU A 179 -10.30 -8.32 2.38
N ILE A 180 -9.89 -7.87 1.18
CA ILE A 180 -10.80 -7.18 0.25
C ILE A 180 -11.99 -8.08 -0.10
N ALA A 181 -11.76 -9.36 -0.38
CA ALA A 181 -12.82 -10.31 -0.68
C ALA A 181 -13.77 -10.50 0.51
N ARG A 182 -13.25 -10.61 1.75
CA ARG A 182 -14.07 -10.67 2.98
C ARG A 182 -14.92 -9.42 3.16
N GLN A 183 -14.34 -8.24 2.94
CA GLN A 183 -15.06 -6.97 3.03
C GLN A 183 -16.16 -6.86 1.98
N GLN A 184 -15.90 -7.29 0.74
CA GLN A 184 -16.90 -7.33 -0.31
C GLN A 184 -18.03 -8.32 0.00
N GLU A 185 -17.71 -9.50 0.51
CA GLU A 185 -18.70 -10.49 0.93
C GLU A 185 -19.58 -9.95 2.07
N GLU A 186 -18.98 -9.26 3.04
CA GLU A 186 -19.71 -8.64 4.14
C GLU A 186 -20.60 -7.48 3.66
N GLN A 187 -20.11 -6.63 2.75
CA GLN A 187 -20.91 -5.57 2.13
C GLN A 187 -22.09 -6.16 1.34
N GLN A 188 -21.88 -7.27 0.61
CA GLN A 188 -22.95 -7.97 -0.10
C GLN A 188 -23.98 -8.56 0.87
N ARG A 189 -23.53 -9.19 1.96
CA ARG A 189 -24.43 -9.69 3.03
C ARG A 189 -25.27 -8.57 3.63
N GLN A 190 -24.66 -7.44 3.97
CA GLN A 190 -25.37 -6.30 4.55
C GLN A 190 -26.37 -5.69 3.55
N ALA A 191 -25.98 -5.57 2.27
CA ALA A 191 -26.87 -5.10 1.22
C ALA A 191 -28.07 -6.05 1.01
N GLU A 192 -27.85 -7.36 1.08
CA GLU A 192 -28.92 -8.35 0.98
C GLU A 192 -29.86 -8.30 2.18
N ILE A 193 -29.33 -8.22 3.41
CA ILE A 193 -30.13 -8.04 4.62
C ILE A 193 -30.97 -6.75 4.52
N ALA A 194 -30.38 -5.65 4.06
CA ALA A 194 -31.10 -4.38 3.86
C ALA A 194 -32.23 -4.53 2.83
N ARG A 195 -31.98 -5.19 1.69
CA ARG A 195 -33.01 -5.47 0.68
C ARG A 195 -34.17 -6.29 1.23
N GLN A 196 -33.87 -7.36 1.98
CA GLN A 196 -34.89 -8.20 2.60
C GLN A 196 -35.74 -7.42 3.63
N GLN A 197 -35.10 -6.54 4.41
CA GLN A 197 -35.80 -5.68 5.36
C GLN A 197 -36.71 -4.67 4.64
N GLU A 198 -36.24 -4.05 3.56
CA GLU A 198 -37.06 -3.14 2.74
C GLU A 198 -38.27 -3.87 2.12
N GLU A 199 -38.08 -5.09 1.60
CA GLU A 199 -39.16 -5.90 1.04
C GLU A 199 -40.20 -6.28 2.11
N GLN A 200 -39.75 -6.72 3.29
CA GLN A 200 -40.65 -7.00 4.42
C GLN A 200 -41.43 -5.76 4.87
N GLN A 201 -40.78 -4.59 4.91
CA GLN A 201 -41.45 -3.33 5.23
C GLN A 201 -42.50 -2.98 4.18
N ARG A 202 -42.19 -3.11 2.89
CA ARG A 202 -43.15 -2.88 1.79
C ARG A 202 -44.34 -3.84 1.86
N ALA A 203 -44.10 -5.12 2.15
CA ALA A 203 -45.17 -6.10 2.31
C ALA A 203 -46.09 -5.78 3.50
N ARG A 204 -45.52 -5.34 4.64
CA ARG A 204 -46.30 -4.89 5.81
C ARG A 204 -47.12 -3.62 5.51
N GLN A 205 -46.57 -2.68 4.77
CA GLN A 205 -47.31 -1.48 4.35
C GLN A 205 -48.46 -1.84 3.39
N ALA A 206 -48.23 -2.76 2.45
CA ALA A 206 -49.25 -3.24 1.53
C ALA A 206 -50.40 -3.98 2.23
N SER A 207 -50.10 -4.79 3.25
CA SER A 207 -51.13 -5.49 4.05
C SER A 207 -51.94 -4.54 4.93
N GLN A 208 -51.31 -3.50 5.51
CA GLN A 208 -52.02 -2.43 6.23
C GLN A 208 -52.91 -1.58 5.31
N ALA A 209 -52.51 -1.37 4.06
CA ALA A 209 -53.31 -0.62 3.08
C ALA A 209 -54.52 -1.43 2.56
N THR A 210 -54.46 -2.77 2.58
CA THR A 210 -55.59 -3.65 2.23
C THR A 210 -56.56 -3.89 3.38
N SER A 211 -56.14 -3.66 4.63
CA SER A 211 -57.05 -3.41 5.74
C SER A 211 -57.49 -1.94 5.75
N ALA A 212 -58.17 -1.49 4.69
CA ALA A 212 -58.95 -0.27 4.80
C ALA A 212 -59.91 -0.46 5.99
N PRO A 213 -60.17 0.57 6.82
CA PRO A 213 -61.27 0.47 7.77
C PRO A 213 -62.48 0.06 6.92
N GLN A 214 -63.24 -0.96 7.33
CA GLN A 214 -64.63 -1.02 6.93
C GLN A 214 -65.22 0.31 7.42
N SER A 215 -65.17 1.34 6.59
CA SER A 215 -65.86 2.58 6.85
C SER A 215 -67.31 2.16 6.73
N ASP A 216 -67.94 1.90 7.86
CA ASP A 216 -69.38 1.72 7.95
C ASP A 216 -69.98 2.91 7.20
N THR A 217 -70.40 2.66 5.96
CA THR A 217 -70.87 3.71 5.07
C THR A 217 -72.13 4.23 5.74
N ILE A 218 -72.07 5.45 6.25
CA ILE A 218 -73.24 6.10 6.82
C ILE A 218 -73.94 6.88 5.72
N TYR A 219 -75.20 7.15 5.93
CA TYR A 219 -76.07 7.83 5.00
C TYR A 219 -76.62 9.10 5.63
N ILE A 220 -76.59 10.20 4.89
CA ILE A 220 -77.11 11.52 5.29
C ILE A 220 -78.13 12.02 4.28
N THR A 221 -78.97 12.97 4.66
CA THR A 221 -79.90 13.65 3.75
C THR A 221 -79.49 15.10 3.55
N ARG A 222 -79.88 15.71 2.42
CA ARG A 222 -79.43 17.06 2.02
C ARG A 222 -79.72 18.17 3.04
N THR A 223 -80.76 18.00 3.86
CA THR A 223 -81.20 18.97 4.87
C THR A 223 -81.40 18.36 6.26
N GLY A 224 -81.06 17.07 6.43
CA GLY A 224 -81.28 16.36 7.68
C GLY A 224 -80.33 16.78 8.79
N LYS A 225 -80.74 16.55 10.04
CA LYS A 225 -79.92 16.77 11.24
C LYS A 225 -79.33 15.48 11.82
N ARG A 226 -79.51 14.37 11.10
CA ARG A 226 -79.14 13.02 11.56
C ARG A 226 -78.41 12.21 10.50
N TYR A 227 -77.51 11.34 10.95
CA TYR A 227 -76.89 10.30 10.14
C TYR A 227 -77.53 8.94 10.39
N HIS A 228 -77.42 8.05 9.41
CA HIS A 228 -78.11 6.77 9.34
C HIS A 228 -77.12 5.66 8.94
N TYR A 229 -77.25 4.44 9.44
CA TYR A 229 -76.49 3.28 8.92
C TYR A 229 -77.26 2.52 7.82
N ASP A 230 -78.52 2.87 7.59
CA ASP A 230 -79.40 2.26 6.59
C ASP A 230 -79.98 3.34 5.67
N ASN A 231 -79.76 3.18 4.35
CA ASN A 231 -80.19 4.13 3.30
C ASN A 231 -81.68 4.06 2.97
N SER A 232 -82.44 3.17 3.60
CA SER A 232 -83.89 3.04 3.44
C SER A 232 -84.66 3.55 4.65
N CYS A 233 -83.94 4.02 5.69
CA CYS A 233 -84.53 4.51 6.92
C CYS A 233 -85.54 5.64 6.63
N ASN A 234 -86.81 5.52 7.02
CA ASN A 234 -87.80 6.61 6.94
C ASN A 234 -88.07 7.22 5.55
N GLY A 235 -87.77 6.52 4.44
CA GLY A 235 -88.24 6.84 3.09
C GLY A 235 -87.66 8.09 2.42
N GLY A 236 -86.55 8.62 2.90
CA GLY A 236 -85.88 9.80 2.33
C GLY A 236 -84.91 9.50 1.18
N THR A 237 -84.40 10.55 0.54
CA THR A 237 -83.25 10.45 -0.38
C THR A 237 -81.95 10.56 0.41
N TYR A 238 -81.14 9.51 0.35
CA TYR A 238 -79.92 9.36 1.13
C TYR A 238 -78.67 9.43 0.26
N TYR A 239 -77.63 10.03 0.82
CA TYR A 239 -76.31 10.15 0.21
C TYR A 239 -75.27 9.50 1.12
N PRO A 240 -74.38 8.65 0.59
CA PRO A 240 -73.31 8.04 1.37
C PRO A 240 -72.34 9.12 1.88
N SER A 241 -71.86 8.97 3.10
CA SER A 241 -70.90 9.85 3.76
C SER A 241 -70.12 9.06 4.83
N THR A 242 -69.17 9.70 5.51
CA THR A 242 -68.41 9.11 6.61
C THR A 242 -68.93 9.60 7.96
N LEU A 243 -68.79 8.77 9.00
CA LEU A 243 -69.20 9.15 10.36
C LEU A 243 -68.48 10.42 10.83
N GLU A 244 -67.22 10.59 10.44
CA GLU A 244 -66.43 11.78 10.74
C GLU A 244 -67.02 13.03 10.10
N GLN A 245 -67.35 12.99 8.80
CA GLN A 245 -67.96 14.12 8.10
C GLN A 245 -69.32 14.46 8.72
N ALA A 246 -70.16 13.46 8.98
CA ALA A 246 -71.45 13.67 9.61
C ALA A 246 -71.34 14.35 10.99
N LYS A 247 -70.39 13.94 11.84
CA LYS A 247 -70.13 14.59 13.13
C LYS A 247 -69.57 16.01 12.97
N ALA A 248 -68.70 16.24 11.99
CA ALA A 248 -68.10 17.55 11.73
C ALA A 248 -69.13 18.61 11.33
N ILE A 249 -70.18 18.22 10.58
CA ILE A 249 -71.31 19.10 10.25
C ILE A 249 -72.43 19.07 11.30
N GLY A 250 -72.18 18.49 12.48
CA GLY A 250 -73.08 18.52 13.63
C GLY A 250 -74.29 17.58 13.53
N LEU A 251 -74.24 16.54 12.70
CA LEU A 251 -75.32 15.54 12.64
C LEU A 251 -75.26 14.62 13.86
N THR A 252 -76.45 14.26 14.33
CA THR A 252 -76.64 13.35 15.46
C THR A 252 -77.06 11.95 14.97
N PRO A 253 -76.90 10.88 15.76
CA PRO A 253 -77.38 9.57 15.35
C PRO A 253 -78.90 9.54 15.13
N CYS A 254 -79.34 8.78 14.12
CA CYS A 254 -80.74 8.44 13.95
C CYS A 254 -81.21 7.45 15.03
N ASN A 255 -82.25 7.82 15.77
CA ASN A 255 -82.82 7.00 16.83
C ASN A 255 -83.41 5.66 16.34
N LYS A 256 -83.50 5.41 15.03
CA LYS A 256 -84.04 4.15 14.47
C LYS A 256 -82.93 3.22 14.00
N CYS A 257 -82.01 3.71 13.17
CA CYS A 257 -81.00 2.89 12.51
C CYS A 257 -79.57 3.13 13.00
N ALA A 258 -79.35 4.06 13.93
CA ALA A 258 -78.02 4.38 14.49
C ALA A 258 -78.09 4.49 16.01
N LYS A 259 -78.56 3.41 16.67
CA LYS A 259 -78.57 3.27 18.12
C LYS A 259 -77.27 2.69 18.64
#